data_AF-A0A957ZWD0-F1
#
_entry.id   AF-A0A957ZWD0-F1
#
_cell.length_a   1.000
_cell.length_b   1.000
_cell.length_c   1.000
_cell.angle_alpha   90.00
_cell.angle_beta   90.00
_cell.angle_gamma   90.00
#
_symmetry.space_group_name_H-M   'P 1'
#
loop_
_entity.id
_entity.type
_entity.pdbx_description
1 polymer ?
#
loop_
_entity_poly.entity_id
_entity_poly.type
_entity_poly.pdbx_seq_one_letter_code
_entity_poly.pdbx_strand_id
1 'polypeptide(L)'
;EQININVLPSDDWGISQVAFAIDDSYFITSTVAPWNERWEIEMKDIQQIEQPGAQNWLGFESDDPDVQPGRMLEFEDGFSAIRTAAGVYFEGHKIKVKVFDLAGNEVESDEIQVYVRHRPEETD
;
A
#
# COMPACT_ATOMS: atom_id res chain seq x y z
N GLU A 1 -7.30 11.88 -1.02
CA GLU A 1 -6.08 11.96 -0.18
C GLU A 1 -4.94 11.29 -0.96
N GLN A 2 -3.67 11.37 -0.53
CA GLN A 2 -2.54 10.80 -1.30
C GLN A 2 -1.40 10.30 -0.41
N ILE A 3 -0.61 9.35 -0.92
CA ILE A 3 0.68 8.94 -0.35
C ILE A 3 1.80 9.36 -1.31
N ASN A 4 2.79 10.08 -0.79
CA ASN A 4 4.01 10.41 -1.55
C ASN A 4 5.06 9.32 -1.32
N ILE A 5 5.58 8.74 -2.40
CA ILE A 5 6.58 7.68 -2.37
C ILE A 5 7.88 8.28 -2.92
N ASN A 6 8.92 8.31 -2.09
CA ASN A 6 10.25 8.83 -2.46
C ASN A 6 11.26 7.69 -2.46
N VAL A 7 12.05 7.58 -3.53
CA VAL A 7 13.00 6.48 -3.73
C VAL A 7 14.42 7.01 -3.87
N LEU A 8 15.35 6.37 -3.18
CA LEU A 8 16.78 6.70 -3.21
C LEU A 8 17.60 5.48 -3.71
N PRO A 9 17.54 5.16 -5.01
CA PRO A 9 18.33 4.09 -5.58
C PRO A 9 19.82 4.48 -5.68
N SER A 10 20.71 3.48 -5.58
CA SER A 10 22.14 3.65 -5.75
C SER A 10 22.69 2.57 -6.67
N ASP A 11 23.46 2.98 -7.68
CA ASP A 11 24.19 2.11 -8.60
C ASP A 11 25.48 2.82 -9.05
N ASP A 12 26.54 2.07 -9.31
CA ASP A 12 27.85 2.62 -9.68
C ASP A 12 27.90 3.16 -11.13
N TRP A 13 27.03 2.69 -12.02
CA TRP A 13 27.01 3.06 -13.44
C TRP A 13 25.84 3.98 -13.77
N GLY A 14 24.67 3.70 -13.21
CA GLY A 14 23.52 4.56 -13.34
C GLY A 14 22.20 3.80 -13.33
N ILE A 15 21.16 4.54 -12.96
CA ILE A 15 19.79 4.06 -12.93
C ILE A 15 19.11 4.45 -14.25
N SER A 16 18.43 3.51 -14.89
CA SER A 16 17.66 3.77 -16.11
C SER A 16 16.22 4.19 -15.79
N GLN A 17 15.57 3.48 -14.86
CA GLN A 17 14.19 3.74 -14.48
C GLN A 17 13.83 3.12 -13.13
N VAL A 18 12.76 3.65 -12.55
CA VAL A 18 12.16 3.20 -11.29
C VAL A 18 10.66 3.00 -11.52
N ALA A 19 10.19 1.78 -11.32
CA ALA A 19 8.78 1.41 -11.44
C ALA A 19 8.15 1.28 -10.05
N PHE A 20 7.01 1.93 -9.86
CA PHE A 20 6.30 2.01 -8.59
C PHE A 20 5.04 1.15 -8.64
N ALA A 21 4.84 0.33 -7.62
CA ALA A 21 3.71 -0.57 -7.51
C ALA A 21 2.91 -0.35 -6.22
N ILE A 22 1.60 -0.53 -6.34
CA ILE A 22 0.64 -0.65 -5.24
C ILE A 22 -0.15 -1.92 -5.50
N ASP A 23 -0.27 -2.77 -4.48
CA ASP A 23 -1.03 -4.01 -4.54
C ASP A 23 -0.63 -4.85 -5.78
N ASP A 24 0.67 -5.16 -5.88
CA ASP A 24 1.32 -5.89 -6.99
C ASP A 24 1.11 -5.31 -8.41
N SER A 25 0.48 -4.13 -8.52
CA SER A 25 0.18 -3.45 -9.77
C SER A 25 1.07 -2.21 -9.95
N TYR A 26 1.83 -2.16 -11.05
CA TYR A 26 2.64 -1.00 -11.40
C TYR A 26 1.77 0.12 -11.96
N PHE A 27 1.77 1.26 -11.28
CA PHE A 27 0.95 2.41 -11.69
C PHE A 27 1.75 3.46 -12.46
N ILE A 28 3.07 3.53 -12.25
CA ILE A 28 3.94 4.48 -12.96
C ILE A 28 5.39 3.98 -13.04
N THR A 29 6.08 4.39 -14.09
CA THR A 29 7.53 4.24 -14.25
C THR A 29 8.16 5.60 -14.49
N SER A 30 9.13 5.96 -13.67
CA SER A 30 9.90 7.20 -13.78
C SER A 30 11.30 6.92 -14.30
N THR A 31 11.71 7.66 -15.34
CA THR A 31 13.03 7.51 -15.99
C THR A 31 14.00 8.63 -15.63
N VAL A 32 13.58 9.59 -14.80
CA VAL A 32 14.35 10.78 -14.45
C VAL A 32 14.30 11.06 -12.95
N ALA A 33 15.46 11.37 -12.36
CA ALA A 33 15.55 11.78 -10.96
C ALA A 33 15.03 13.22 -10.78
N PRO A 34 14.50 13.58 -9.58
CA PRO A 34 14.30 12.74 -8.42
C PRO A 34 13.12 11.77 -8.57
N TRP A 35 13.27 10.54 -8.08
CA TRP A 35 12.26 9.48 -8.21
C TRP A 35 11.23 9.58 -7.08
N ASN A 36 10.31 10.53 -7.24
CA ASN A 36 9.21 10.76 -6.32
C ASN A 36 7.90 10.67 -7.07
N GLU A 37 7.00 9.82 -6.60
CA GLU A 37 5.69 9.65 -7.23
C GLU A 37 4.57 9.75 -6.20
N ARG A 38 3.39 10.08 -6.71
CA ARG A 38 2.19 10.26 -5.91
C ARG A 38 1.22 9.17 -6.25
N TRP A 39 0.83 8.41 -5.23
CA TRP A 39 -0.31 7.50 -5.35
C TRP A 39 -1.55 8.19 -4.78
N GLU A 40 -2.55 8.39 -5.64
CA GLU A 40 -3.87 8.86 -5.23
C GLU A 40 -4.62 7.71 -4.57
N ILE A 41 -5.14 7.96 -3.36
CA ILE A 41 -5.87 6.94 -2.61
C ILE A 41 -7.30 6.90 -3.13
N GLU A 42 -7.68 5.75 -3.70
CA GLU A 42 -9.04 5.39 -4.07
C GLU A 42 -9.51 4.23 -3.20
N MET A 43 -10.52 4.48 -2.36
CA MET A 43 -11.09 3.46 -1.48
C MET A 43 -11.91 2.46 -2.30
N LYS A 44 -11.68 1.16 -2.09
CA LYS A 44 -12.46 0.07 -2.69
C LYS A 44 -13.76 -0.24 -1.93
N ASP A 45 -13.87 0.16 -0.67
CA ASP A 45 -15.08 0.09 0.18
C ASP A 45 -15.74 -1.30 0.23
N ILE A 46 -14.95 -2.31 0.54
CA ILE A 46 -15.41 -3.70 0.65
C ILE A 46 -16.33 -3.85 1.87
N GLN A 47 -17.63 -3.99 1.60
CA GLN A 47 -18.66 -4.06 2.64
C GLN A 47 -18.69 -5.39 3.40
N GLN A 48 -18.35 -6.50 2.74
CA GLN A 48 -18.44 -7.85 3.30
C GLN A 48 -17.06 -8.48 3.48
N ILE A 49 -16.56 -8.48 4.72
CA ILE A 49 -15.24 -9.06 5.05
C ILE A 49 -15.37 -10.51 5.51
N GLU A 50 -16.46 -10.89 6.19
CA GLU A 50 -16.66 -12.27 6.68
C GLU A 50 -17.03 -13.22 5.54
N GLN A 51 -15.99 -13.71 4.86
CA GLN A 51 -16.04 -14.63 3.73
C GLN A 51 -14.97 -15.75 3.93
N PRO A 52 -15.01 -16.84 3.14
CA PRO A 52 -13.92 -17.81 3.14
C PRO A 52 -12.57 -17.12 2.88
N GLY A 53 -11.57 -17.38 3.73
CA GLY A 53 -10.27 -16.68 3.69
C GLY A 53 -10.14 -15.52 4.68
N ALA A 54 -11.24 -15.08 5.30
CA ALA A 54 -11.19 -14.06 6.33
C ALA A 54 -10.45 -14.55 7.59
N GLN A 55 -9.48 -13.76 8.04
CA GLN A 55 -8.59 -14.07 9.14
C GLN A 55 -8.65 -13.00 10.24
N ASN A 56 -8.09 -13.33 11.41
CA ASN A 56 -7.96 -12.36 12.49
C ASN A 56 -6.87 -11.36 12.15
N TRP A 57 -7.20 -10.07 12.22
CA TRP A 57 -6.22 -9.00 12.16
C TRP A 57 -5.93 -8.54 13.57
N LEU A 58 -4.68 -8.62 14.01
CA LEU A 58 -4.30 -8.25 15.37
C LEU A 58 -4.02 -6.74 15.53
N GLY A 59 -3.97 -6.00 14.42
CA GLY A 59 -3.51 -4.62 14.42
C GLY A 59 -2.00 -4.51 14.59
N PHE A 60 -1.53 -3.33 14.95
CA PHE A 60 -0.14 -3.01 15.28
C PHE A 60 -0.11 -2.03 16.45
N GLU A 61 1.06 -1.84 17.07
CA GLU A 61 1.23 -0.87 18.14
C GLU A 61 0.99 0.55 17.59
N SER A 62 -0.05 1.22 18.10
CA SER A 62 -0.45 2.56 17.68
C SER A 62 -1.08 3.31 18.85
N ASP A 63 -0.98 4.64 18.82
CA ASP A 63 -1.69 5.56 19.71
C ASP A 63 -3.11 5.90 19.19
N ASP A 64 -3.44 5.51 17.95
CA ASP A 64 -4.79 5.64 17.40
C ASP A 64 -5.73 4.58 18.02
N PRO A 65 -6.76 4.99 18.79
CA PRO A 65 -7.66 4.05 19.45
C PRO A 65 -8.51 3.23 18.47
N ASP A 66 -8.57 3.59 17.19
CA ASP A 66 -9.29 2.84 16.16
C ASP A 66 -8.49 1.62 15.66
N VAL A 67 -7.17 1.60 15.88
CA VAL A 67 -6.30 0.47 15.53
C VAL A 67 -6.45 -0.61 16.61
N GLN A 68 -7.55 -1.36 16.51
CA GLN A 68 -7.87 -2.48 17.38
C GLN A 68 -7.89 -3.79 16.59
N PRO A 69 -7.70 -4.94 17.26
CA PRO A 69 -7.92 -6.24 16.63
C PRO A 69 -9.29 -6.32 15.95
N GLY A 70 -9.37 -7.09 14.89
CA GLY A 70 -10.55 -7.21 14.05
C GLY A 70 -10.44 -8.35 13.07
N ARG A 71 -11.06 -8.15 11.91
CA ARG A 71 -11.20 -9.16 10.87
C ARG A 71 -10.69 -8.59 9.56
N MET A 72 -9.93 -9.40 8.84
CA MET A 72 -9.28 -9.02 7.58
C MET A 72 -9.56 -10.05 6.50
N LEU A 73 -9.83 -9.56 5.30
CA LEU A 73 -9.85 -10.33 4.08
C LEU A 73 -8.73 -9.82 3.18
N GLU A 74 -7.73 -10.66 2.94
CA GLU A 74 -6.61 -10.37 2.03
C GLU A 74 -6.95 -10.89 0.63
N PHE A 75 -6.58 -10.12 -0.38
CA PHE A 75 -6.81 -10.40 -1.80
C PHE A 75 -5.49 -10.80 -2.47
N GLU A 76 -5.58 -11.43 -3.65
CA GLU A 76 -4.41 -11.95 -4.37
C GLU A 76 -3.43 -10.87 -4.83
N ASP A 77 -3.90 -9.64 -5.01
CA ASP A 77 -3.09 -8.45 -5.34
C ASP A 77 -2.39 -7.86 -4.10
N GLY A 78 -2.59 -8.43 -2.91
CA GLY A 78 -2.01 -7.91 -1.68
C GLY A 78 -2.79 -6.78 -1.02
N PHE A 79 -3.88 -6.33 -1.66
CA PHE A 79 -4.88 -5.49 -1.01
C PHE A 79 -5.53 -6.25 0.16
N SER A 80 -5.92 -5.53 1.22
CA SER A 80 -6.69 -6.12 2.31
C SER A 80 -7.80 -5.21 2.79
N ALA A 81 -8.99 -5.80 2.99
CA ALA A 81 -10.13 -5.14 3.60
C ALA A 81 -10.21 -5.53 5.08
N ILE A 82 -10.24 -4.55 5.97
CA ILE A 82 -10.13 -4.76 7.41
C ILE A 82 -11.26 -4.05 8.12
N ARG A 83 -11.92 -4.74 9.05
CA ARG A 83 -12.90 -4.13 9.97
C ARG A 83 -12.50 -4.45 11.39
N THR A 84 -12.26 -3.40 12.17
CA THR A 84 -11.84 -3.52 13.57
C THR A 84 -13.02 -3.91 14.45
N ALA A 85 -12.75 -4.37 15.68
CA ALA A 85 -13.80 -4.66 16.66
C ALA A 85 -14.68 -3.45 16.98
N ALA A 86 -14.16 -2.23 16.82
CA ALA A 86 -14.91 -0.98 16.96
C ALA A 86 -15.77 -0.63 15.72
N GLY A 87 -15.70 -1.44 14.65
CA GLY A 87 -16.45 -1.23 13.41
C GLY A 87 -15.75 -0.31 12.40
N VAL A 88 -14.52 0.13 12.67
CA VAL A 88 -13.76 1.02 11.78
C VAL A 88 -13.25 0.23 10.58
N TYR A 89 -13.40 0.80 9.39
CA TYR A 89 -12.93 0.20 8.14
C TYR A 89 -11.55 0.74 7.76
N PHE A 90 -10.63 -0.18 7.49
CA PHE A 90 -9.30 0.10 6.94
C PHE A 90 -9.08 -0.67 5.64
N GLU A 91 -8.32 -0.06 4.75
CA GLU A 91 -7.76 -0.69 3.56
C GLU A 91 -6.25 -0.80 3.73
N GLY A 92 -5.75 -2.04 3.72
CA GLY A 92 -4.31 -2.28 3.72
C GLY A 92 -3.79 -2.38 2.30
N HIS A 93 -2.75 -1.62 1.99
CA HIS A 93 -2.06 -1.64 0.70
C HIS A 93 -0.58 -1.96 0.83
N LYS A 94 -0.03 -2.64 -0.16
CA LYS A 94 1.40 -2.98 -0.23
C LYS A 94 2.09 -2.10 -1.26
N ILE A 95 3.12 -1.37 -0.81
CA ILE A 95 3.93 -0.50 -1.65
C ILE A 95 5.25 -1.21 -1.95
N LYS A 96 5.63 -1.22 -3.22
CA LYS A 96 6.90 -1.78 -3.68
C LYS A 96 7.47 -0.98 -4.82
N VAL A 97 8.79 -0.99 -4.94
CA VAL A 97 9.50 -0.30 -6.01
C VAL A 97 10.50 -1.25 -6.65
N LYS A 98 10.55 -1.22 -7.98
CA LYS A 98 11.56 -1.92 -8.77
C LYS A 98 12.45 -0.91 -9.48
N VAL A 99 13.76 -1.08 -9.32
CA VAL A 99 14.78 -0.20 -9.89
C VAL A 99 15.53 -0.98 -10.97
N PHE A 100 15.76 -0.33 -12.10
CA PHE A 100 16.51 -0.90 -13.22
C PHE A 100 17.79 -0.10 -13.46
N ASP A 101 18.91 -0.78 -13.67
CA ASP A 101 20.16 -0.16 -14.09
C ASP A 101 20.19 0.09 -15.62
N LEU A 102 21.27 0.68 -16.13
CA LEU A 102 21.45 0.90 -17.57
C LEU A 102 21.64 -0.38 -18.40
N ALA A 103 22.02 -1.49 -17.76
CA ALA A 103 22.19 -2.80 -18.40
C ALA A 103 20.89 -3.62 -18.43
N GLY A 104 19.84 -3.16 -17.73
CA GLY A 104 18.56 -3.83 -17.59
C GLY A 104 18.49 -4.84 -16.44
N ASN A 105 19.49 -4.86 -15.54
CA ASN A 105 19.36 -5.60 -14.28
C ASN A 105 18.33 -4.92 -13.40
N GLU A 106 17.59 -5.71 -12.62
CA GLU A 106 16.56 -5.21 -11.71
C GLU A 106 16.86 -5.57 -10.26
N VAL A 107 16.46 -4.66 -9.36
CA VAL A 107 16.40 -4.91 -7.93
C VAL A 107 15.07 -4.39 -7.40
N GLU A 108 14.50 -5.11 -6.44
CA GLU A 108 13.22 -4.78 -5.83
C GLU A 108 13.43 -4.34 -4.39
N SER A 109 12.65 -3.37 -3.94
CA SER A 109 12.67 -2.92 -2.55
C SER A 109 12.03 -3.95 -1.63
N ASP A 110 12.31 -3.82 -0.34
CA ASP A 110 11.43 -4.38 0.68
C ASP A 110 10.01 -3.81 0.50
N GLU A 111 9.02 -4.62 0.86
CA GLU A 111 7.61 -4.22 0.82
C GLU A 111 7.26 -3.36 2.03
N ILE A 112 6.49 -2.30 1.80
CA ILE A 112 5.95 -1.45 2.86
C ILE A 112 4.43 -1.62 2.89
N GLN A 113 3.92 -2.12 4.01
CA GLN A 113 2.49 -2.16 4.27
C GLN A 113 2.02 -0.82 4.83
N VAL A 114 0.96 -0.26 4.25
CA VAL A 114 0.23 0.89 4.77
C VAL A 114 -1.22 0.53 5.04
N TYR A 115 -1.87 1.26 5.94
CA TYR A 115 -3.29 1.12 6.25
C TYR A 115 -3.97 2.48 6.13
N VAL A 116 -5.02 2.55 5.33
CA VAL A 116 -5.80 3.76 5.10
C VAL A 116 -7.16 3.59 5.78
N ARG A 117 -7.48 4.48 6.73
CA ARG A 117 -8.79 4.50 7.39
C ARG A 117 -9.81 5.18 6.50
N HIS A 118 -10.97 4.55 6.32
CA HIS A 118 -12.10 5.23 5.69
C HIS A 118 -12.64 6.33 6.62
N ARG A 119 -12.70 7.58 6.15
CA ARG A 119 -13.33 8.67 6.92
C ARG A 119 -14.84 8.37 7.00
N PRO A 120 -15.49 8.43 8.17
CA PRO A 120 -16.94 8.32 8.23
C PRO A 120 -17.59 9.38 7.34
N GLU A 121 -18.67 9.02 6.64
CA GLU A 121 -19.47 10.01 5.89
C GLU A 121 -19.91 11.13 6.84
N GLU A 122 -19.62 12.38 6.50
CA GLU A 122 -20.22 13.51 7.21
C GLU A 122 -21.74 13.42 7.00
N THR A 123 -22.47 13.19 8.09
CA THR A 123 -23.93 13.28 8.09
C THR A 123 -24.26 14.75 8.24
N ASP A 124 -24.68 15.38 7.13
CA ASP A 124 -25.27 16.74 7.13
C ASP A 124 -26.54 16.83 8.00
#